data_AF-A0AAN5IE05-F1
#
_entry.id   AF-A0AAN5IE05-F1
#
_cell.length_a   1.000
_cell.length_b   1.000
_cell.length_c   1.000
_cell.angle_alpha   90.00
_cell.angle_beta   90.00
_cell.angle_gamma   90.00
#
_symmetry.space_group_name_H-M   'P 1'
#
loop_
_entity.id
_entity.type
_entity.pdbx_description
1 polymer ?
#
loop_
_entity_poly.entity_id
_entity_poly.type
_entity_poly.pdbx_seq_one_letter_code
_entity_poly.pdbx_strand_id
1 'polypeptide(L)'
;CPLAWTFQTDVAKAVGGQSLTMMSAQNRINSDVELAVIKAVESYGYSSAGVSVVNAVTADGPITIDKTGVCPAAFAGVYVQRNGVVEYECLKQGTADKLTDPTV
;
A
#
# COMPACT_ATOMS: atom_id res chain seq x y z
N CYS A 1 -5.61 4.92 -6.75
CA CYS A 1 -4.33 4.19 -6.94
C CYS A 1 -4.04 3.35 -5.69
N PRO A 2 -3.26 2.27 -5.77
CA PRO A 2 -2.82 1.54 -4.58
C PRO A 2 -2.00 2.46 -3.67
N LEU A 3 -2.18 2.43 -2.35
CA LEU A 3 -1.39 3.30 -1.44
C LEU A 3 0.11 3.03 -1.49
N ALA A 4 0.50 1.79 -1.80
CA ALA A 4 1.89 1.41 -2.02
C ALA A 4 2.56 2.18 -3.19
N TRP A 5 1.76 2.77 -4.08
CA TRP A 5 2.19 3.59 -5.22
C TRP A 5 2.13 5.11 -4.93
N THR A 6 1.82 5.48 -3.69
CA THR A 6 1.84 6.87 -3.21
C THR A 6 2.99 7.07 -2.23
N PHE A 7 3.42 8.31 -2.03
CA PHE A 7 4.44 8.63 -1.03
C PHE A 7 4.01 9.74 -0.09
N GLN A 8 4.42 9.66 1.18
CA GLN A 8 4.21 10.69 2.18
C GLN A 8 5.52 10.94 2.91
N THR A 9 6.09 12.13 2.76
CA THR A 9 7.39 12.48 3.33
C THR A 9 7.32 12.77 4.83
N ASP A 10 6.13 13.13 5.33
CA ASP A 10 5.89 13.30 6.77
C ASP A 10 5.53 11.95 7.40
N VAL A 11 6.47 11.35 8.14
CA VAL A 11 6.27 10.06 8.84
C VAL A 11 5.07 10.06 9.78
N ALA A 12 4.67 11.22 10.32
CA ALA A 12 3.50 11.31 11.21
C ALA A 12 2.18 11.22 10.44
N LYS A 13 2.21 11.48 9.13
CA LYS A 13 1.07 11.47 8.21
C LYS A 13 1.05 10.27 7.25
N ALA A 14 2.13 9.50 7.19
CA ALA A 14 2.22 8.30 6.35
C ALA A 14 1.37 7.17 6.94
N VAL A 15 0.55 6.54 6.12
CA VAL A 15 -0.44 5.53 6.58
C VAL A 15 -0.54 4.36 5.61
N GLY A 16 -1.11 3.23 6.04
CA GLY A 16 -1.51 2.16 5.12
C GLY A 16 -0.40 1.63 4.20
N GLY A 17 0.85 1.60 4.68
CA GLY A 17 1.99 1.10 3.91
C GLY A 17 2.52 2.04 2.83
N GLN A 18 2.19 3.33 2.87
CA GLN A 18 2.80 4.36 2.01
C GLN A 18 4.32 4.41 2.13
N SER A 19 4.99 4.72 1.04
CA SER A 19 6.43 4.97 1.04
C SER A 19 6.75 6.35 1.61
N LEU A 20 7.91 6.51 2.23
CA LEU A 20 8.36 7.80 2.79
C LEU A 20 9.01 8.73 1.77
N THR A 21 9.33 8.21 0.59
CA THR A 21 9.94 8.96 -0.50
C THR A 21 9.31 8.58 -1.82
N MET A 22 9.28 9.54 -2.75
CA MET A 22 8.83 9.29 -4.13
C MET A 22 9.62 8.15 -4.77
N MET A 23 10.94 8.11 -4.58
CA MET A 23 11.80 7.06 -5.13
C MET A 23 11.44 5.66 -4.59
N SER A 24 11.10 5.53 -3.30
CA SER A 24 10.67 4.24 -2.75
C SER A 24 9.32 3.79 -3.32
N ALA A 25 8.37 4.72 -3.46
CA ALA A 25 7.09 4.42 -4.12
C ALA A 25 7.30 4.02 -5.58
N GLN A 26 8.20 4.72 -6.27
CA GLN A 26 8.56 4.45 -7.66
C GLN A 26 9.15 3.04 -7.84
N ASN A 27 10.05 2.64 -6.94
CA ASN A 27 10.63 1.31 -6.98
C ASN A 27 9.58 0.21 -6.76
N ARG A 28 8.59 0.46 -5.90
CA ARG A 28 7.46 -0.46 -5.69
C ARG A 28 6.57 -0.57 -6.92
N ILE A 29 6.22 0.57 -7.54
CA ILE A 29 5.48 0.59 -8.81
C ILE A 29 6.21 -0.24 -9.87
N ASN A 30 7.52 -0.02 -10.02
CA ASN A 30 8.31 -0.74 -11.00
C ASN A 30 8.32 -2.25 -10.73
N SER A 31 8.50 -2.65 -9.48
CA SER A 31 8.49 -4.07 -9.09
C SER A 31 7.12 -4.73 -9.29
N ASP A 32 6.02 -4.03 -8.96
CA ASP A 32 4.66 -4.56 -9.14
C ASP A 32 4.31 -4.72 -10.62
N VAL A 33 4.67 -3.73 -11.45
CA VAL A 33 4.44 -3.78 -12.90
C VAL A 33 5.27 -4.88 -13.55
N GLU A 34 6.55 -5.01 -13.17
CA GLU A 34 7.40 -6.09 -13.67
C GLU A 34 6.84 -7.46 -13.32
N LEU A 35 6.42 -7.66 -12.06
CA LEU A 35 5.81 -8.91 -11.62
C LEU A 35 4.49 -9.21 -12.38
N ALA A 36 3.64 -8.20 -12.57
CA ALA A 36 2.37 -8.37 -13.27
C ALA A 36 2.58 -8.77 -14.74
N VAL A 37 3.54 -8.14 -15.42
CA VAL A 37 3.88 -8.43 -16.82
C VAL A 37 4.52 -9.82 -16.94
N ILE A 38 5.46 -10.18 -16.06
CA ILE A 38 6.07 -11.52 -16.03
C ILE A 38 4.98 -12.59 -15.90
N LYS A 39 4.07 -12.44 -14.93
CA LYS A 39 2.97 -13.39 -14.72
C LYS A 39 2.05 -13.48 -15.94
N ALA A 40 1.79 -12.36 -16.61
CA ALA A 40 1.00 -12.36 -17.84
C ALA A 40 1.71 -13.16 -18.95
N VAL A 41 3.01 -12.91 -19.18
CA VAL A 41 3.81 -13.63 -20.19
C VAL A 41 3.83 -15.13 -19.92
N GLU A 42 4.05 -15.53 -18.66
CA GLU A 42 4.01 -16.93 -18.23
C GLU A 42 2.63 -17.56 -18.46
N SER A 43 1.54 -16.82 -18.22
CA SER A 43 0.18 -17.31 -18.45
C SER A 43 -0.13 -17.64 -19.91
N TYR A 44 0.60 -17.02 -20.85
CA TYR A 44 0.53 -17.32 -22.28
C TYR A 44 1.46 -18.46 -22.71
N GLY A 45 2.17 -19.12 -21.78
CA GLY A 45 3.06 -20.24 -22.04
C GLY A 45 4.48 -19.85 -22.48
N TYR A 46 4.85 -18.58 -22.35
CA TYR A 46 6.20 -18.10 -22.64
C TYR A 46 7.08 -18.11 -21.39
N SER A 47 8.38 -18.32 -21.58
CA SER A 47 9.36 -18.18 -20.49
C SER A 47 9.59 -16.70 -20.16
N SER A 48 9.65 -16.39 -18.87
CA SER A 48 10.01 -15.07 -18.33
C SER A 48 11.51 -14.91 -18.05
N ALA A 49 12.32 -15.95 -18.29
CA ALA A 49 13.73 -15.94 -18.00
C ALA A 49 14.46 -14.84 -18.80
N GLY A 50 15.07 -13.89 -18.10
CA GLY A 50 15.80 -12.78 -18.73
C GLY A 50 14.92 -11.64 -19.27
N VAL A 51 13.62 -11.65 -18.98
CA VAL A 51 12.72 -10.53 -19.28
C VAL A 51 12.96 -9.42 -18.25
N SER A 52 13.11 -8.19 -18.73
CA SER A 52 13.11 -6.98 -17.90
C SER A 52 12.02 -6.04 -18.39
N VAL A 53 11.28 -5.46 -17.46
CA VAL A 53 10.14 -4.59 -17.76
C VAL A 53 10.50 -3.16 -17.38
N VAL A 54 10.48 -2.26 -18.37
CA VAL A 54 10.70 -0.83 -18.16
C VAL A 54 9.35 -0.12 -18.25
N ASN A 55 9.09 0.78 -17.31
CA ASN A 55 7.83 1.51 -17.21
C ASN A 55 8.07 2.99 -16.89
N ALA A 56 7.14 3.84 -17.31
CA ALA A 56 7.15 5.29 -17.09
C ALA A 56 6.03 5.77 -16.14
N VAL A 57 5.32 4.87 -15.46
CA VAL A 57 4.34 5.25 -14.43
C VAL A 57 5.06 5.92 -13.28
N THR A 58 4.54 7.03 -12.79
CA THR A 58 5.11 7.76 -11.65
C THR A 58 4.34 7.51 -10.37
N ALA A 59 5.03 7.58 -9.24
CA ALA A 59 4.36 7.63 -7.94
C ALA A 59 3.45 8.86 -7.83
N ASP A 60 2.23 8.63 -7.32
CA ASP A 60 1.31 9.70 -7.01
C ASP A 60 1.80 10.47 -5.78
N GLY A 61 1.48 11.77 -5.75
CA GLY A 61 1.84 12.65 -4.64
C GLY A 61 1.23 12.25 -3.30
N PRO A 62 1.57 12.98 -2.23
CA PRO A 62 1.08 12.68 -0.88
C PRO A 62 -0.43 12.70 -0.78
N ILE A 63 -1.00 11.53 -0.50
CA ILE A 63 -2.39 11.40 -0.05
C ILE A 63 -2.34 11.33 1.47
N THR A 64 -2.86 12.37 2.13
CA THR A 64 -2.99 12.38 3.59
C THR A 64 -4.38 11.88 3.94
N ILE A 65 -4.44 10.90 4.84
CA ILE A 65 -5.69 10.41 5.40
C ILE A 65 -5.75 10.91 6.83
N ASP A 66 -6.67 11.82 7.10
CA ASP A 66 -6.80 12.41 8.43
C ASP A 66 -7.31 11.36 9.42
N LYS A 67 -6.71 11.38 10.62
CA LYS A 67 -7.25 10.66 11.77
C LYS A 67 -8.57 11.34 12.15
N THR A 68 -9.69 10.69 11.86
CA THR A 68 -11.01 11.15 12.26
C THR A 68 -11.21 10.94 13.76
N GLY A 69 -10.56 11.78 14.57
CA GLY A 69 -10.80 11.89 16.01
C GLY A 69 -10.07 10.88 16.91
N VAL A 70 -10.16 11.13 18.21
CA VAL A 70 -9.60 10.28 19.26
C VAL A 70 -10.52 9.09 19.48
N CYS A 71 -10.00 7.86 19.34
CA CYS A 71 -10.79 6.67 19.63
C CYS A 71 -11.14 6.57 21.13
N PRO A 72 -12.35 6.09 21.49
CA PRO A 72 -12.69 5.80 22.88
C PRO A 72 -11.72 4.81 23.51
N ALA A 73 -11.56 4.83 24.83
CA ALA A 73 -10.52 4.08 25.56
C ALA A 73 -10.45 2.57 25.29
N ALA A 74 -11.54 1.93 24.85
CA ALA A 74 -11.58 0.50 24.53
C ALA A 74 -11.32 0.17 23.04
N PHE A 75 -10.96 1.18 22.25
CA PHE A 75 -10.79 1.09 20.79
C PHE A 75 -9.40 1.59 20.39
N ALA A 76 -8.79 0.91 19.42
CA ALA A 76 -7.57 1.33 18.77
C ALA A 76 -7.92 1.93 17.39
N GLY A 77 -7.28 3.05 17.07
CA GLY A 77 -7.40 3.65 15.74
C GLY A 77 -6.52 2.93 14.75
N VAL A 78 -7.11 2.37 13.70
CA VAL A 78 -6.44 1.57 12.68
C VAL A 78 -6.77 2.14 11.30
N TYR A 79 -5.80 2.10 10.40
CA TYR A 79 -6.04 2.36 8.98
C TYR A 79 -6.43 1.05 8.30
N VAL A 80 -7.66 0.97 7.81
CA VAL A 80 -8.21 -0.22 7.17
C VAL A 80 -8.45 0.08 5.70
N GLN A 81 -8.09 -0.85 4.81
CA GLN A 81 -8.41 -0.74 3.40
C GLN A 81 -9.74 -1.46 3.11
N ARG A 82 -10.78 -0.72 2.72
CA ARG A 82 -12.05 -1.29 2.21
C ARG A 82 -12.31 -0.77 0.81
N ASN A 83 -12.65 -1.66 -0.11
CA ASN A 83 -13.02 -1.31 -1.49
C ASN A 83 -12.00 -0.39 -2.20
N GLY A 84 -10.70 -0.54 -1.89
CA GLY A 84 -9.64 0.26 -2.49
C GLY A 84 -9.42 1.66 -1.88
N VAL A 85 -10.18 2.03 -0.86
CA VAL A 85 -10.00 3.26 -0.07
C VAL A 85 -9.45 2.88 1.30
N VAL A 86 -8.47 3.65 1.81
CA VAL A 86 -8.07 3.53 3.21
C VAL A 86 -8.85 4.53 4.03
N GLU A 87 -9.45 4.04 5.10
CA GLU A 87 -10.21 4.82 6.06
C GLU A 87 -9.59 4.65 7.45
N TYR A 88 -9.65 5.71 8.25
CA TYR A 88 -9.31 5.63 9.66
C TYR A 88 -10.55 5.17 10.42
N GLU A 89 -10.47 4.00 11.04
CA GLU A 89 -11.55 3.41 11.82
C GLU A 89 -11.09 3.17 13.28
N CYS A 90 -11.99 3.40 14.22
CA CYS A 90 -11.79 2.98 15.61
C CYS A 90 -12.34 1.55 15.77
N LEU A 91 -11.44 0.58 15.89
CA LEU A 91 -11.79 -0.83 16.06
C LEU A 91 -11.57 -1.26 17.51
N LYS A 92 -12.39 -2.20 18.01
CA LYS A 92 -12.12 -2.83 19.32
C LYS A 92 -10.72 -3.46 19.28
N GLN A 93 -9.95 -3.27 20.35
CA GLN A 93 -8.52 -3.61 20.40
C GLN A 93 -8.20 -5.02 19.88
N GLY A 94 -8.95 -6.06 20.29
CA GLY A 94 -8.70 -7.42 19.81
C GLY A 94 -9.05 -7.72 18.34
N THR A 95 -9.74 -6.81 17.63
CA THR A 95 -9.97 -6.89 16.17
C THR A 95 -8.89 -6.12 15.41
N ALA A 96 -8.41 -5.01 15.98
CA ALA A 96 -7.30 -4.23 15.44
C ALA A 96 -6.02 -5.08 15.33
N ASP A 97 -5.69 -5.82 16.39
CA ASP A 97 -4.46 -6.63 16.46
C ASP A 97 -4.40 -7.69 15.35
N LYS A 98 -5.55 -8.26 14.96
CA LYS A 98 -5.66 -9.27 13.90
C LYS A 98 -5.54 -8.71 12.48
N LEU A 99 -5.79 -7.42 12.29
CA LEU A 99 -5.62 -6.75 10.99
C LEU A 99 -4.19 -6.26 10.78
N THR A 100 -3.39 -6.18 11.84
CA THR A 100 -1.97 -5.81 11.81
C THR A 100 -1.01 -6.99 11.84
N ASP A 101 -1.52 -8.21 12.05
CA ASP A 101 -0.74 -9.45 12.03
C ASP A 101 -0.63 -9.97 10.58
N PRO A 102 0.56 -9.99 9.96
CA PRO A 102 0.74 -10.49 8.60
C PRO A 102 0.60 -12.02 8.48
N THR A 103 0.30 -12.75 9.56
CA THR A 103 0.18 -14.23 9.58
C THR A 103 -1.25 -14.78 9.62
N VAL A 104 -2.27 -13.91 9.51
CA VAL A 104 -3.70 -14.30 9.44
C VAL A 104 -4.35 -13.85 8.14
#